data_AF-A0A1C6AMX0-F1
#
_entry.id   AF-A0A1C6AMX0-F1
#
_cell.length_a   1.000
_cell.length_b   1.000
_cell.length_c   1.000
_cell.angle_alpha   90.00
_cell.angle_beta   90.00
_cell.angle_gamma   90.00
#
_symmetry.space_group_name_H-M   'P 1'
#
loop_
_entity.id
_entity.type
_entity.pdbx_description
1 polymer ?
#
loop_
_entity_poly.entity_id
_entity_poly.type
_entity_poly.pdbx_seq_one_letter_code
_entity_poly.pdbx_strand_id
1 'polypeptide(L)'
;MRKLKCLRCGRSMSRIKREHLFMGQIGWQWGDAHYQPSSGLDVDVYCCPDCGKLEFYRGEKDRDKRVAGQSIAQVKCSRCGGRYDLDSCKCPFCGEENDKLF
;
A
#
# COMPACT_ATOMS: atom_id res chain seq x y z
N MET A 1 -8.86 11.36 5.46
CA MET A 1 -7.44 11.54 5.87
C MET A 1 -7.30 11.32 7.37
N ARG A 2 -6.51 10.33 7.82
CA ARG A 2 -6.26 10.11 9.25
C ARG A 2 -5.35 11.22 9.80
N LYS A 3 -5.70 11.80 10.96
CA LYS A 3 -4.85 12.76 11.67
C LYS A 3 -3.77 11.98 12.42
N LEU A 4 -2.53 12.07 11.96
CA LEU A 4 -1.39 11.40 12.56
C LEU A 4 -0.87 12.21 13.76
N LYS A 5 -0.50 11.55 14.85
CA LYS A 5 0.14 12.17 16.01
C LYS A 5 1.59 11.69 16.12
N CYS A 6 2.50 12.62 16.36
CA CYS A 6 3.91 12.32 16.54
C CYS A 6 4.09 11.48 17.80
N LEU A 7 4.69 10.29 17.67
CA LEU A 7 4.95 9.43 18.82
C LEU A 7 6.03 9.99 19.76
N ARG A 8 6.80 11.02 19.35
CA ARG A 8 7.84 11.63 20.18
C ARG A 8 7.32 12.76 21.08
N CYS A 9 6.47 13.64 20.56
CA CYS A 9 5.97 14.81 21.31
C CYS A 9 4.43 14.94 21.36
N GLY A 10 3.69 14.04 20.73
CA GLY A 10 2.22 14.03 20.72
C GLY A 10 1.55 15.00 19.74
N ARG A 11 2.31 15.92 19.11
CA ARG A 11 1.78 16.92 18.16
C ARG A 11 1.20 16.28 16.91
N SER A 12 0.18 16.90 16.32
CA SER A 12 -0.32 16.50 15.01
C SER A 12 0.75 16.67 13.93
N MET A 13 0.97 15.62 13.15
CA MET A 13 1.89 15.63 12.02
C MET A 13 1.16 15.99 10.73
N SER A 14 1.89 16.60 9.81
CA SER A 14 1.40 16.94 8.47
C SER A 14 2.17 16.15 7.42
N ARG A 15 1.47 15.74 6.35
CA ARG A 15 2.11 15.16 5.18
C ARG A 15 2.81 16.29 4.43
N ILE A 16 4.12 16.17 4.25
CA ILE A 16 4.89 17.17 3.48
C ILE A 16 4.81 16.85 1.99
N LYS A 17 5.11 15.60 1.61
CA LYS A 17 5.15 15.19 0.21
C LYS A 17 5.01 13.69 0.04
N ARG A 18 4.81 13.28 -1.21
CA ARG A 18 5.09 11.91 -1.67
C ARG A 18 6.50 11.91 -2.23
N GLU A 19 7.28 10.88 -1.94
CA GLU A 19 8.64 10.75 -2.44
C GLU A 19 8.91 9.30 -2.86
N HIS A 20 9.73 9.12 -3.88
CA HIS A 20 10.29 7.82 -4.22
C HIS A 20 11.63 7.66 -3.50
N LEU A 21 11.64 6.84 -2.45
CA LEU A 21 12.89 6.50 -1.75
C LEU A 21 13.60 5.38 -2.50
N PHE A 22 14.76 5.68 -3.07
CA PHE A 22 15.63 4.68 -3.69
C PHE A 22 16.45 3.96 -2.62
N MET A 23 16.48 2.63 -2.71
CA MET A 23 17.29 1.80 -1.84
C MET A 23 18.72 1.74 -2.41
N GLY A 24 19.50 2.80 -2.22
CA GLY A 24 20.90 2.85 -2.70
C GLY A 24 21.52 4.24 -2.64
N GLN A 25 22.80 4.31 -2.32
CA GLN A 25 23.60 5.53 -2.35
C GLN A 25 23.82 5.90 -3.82
N ILE A 26 23.26 7.02 -4.28
CA ILE A 26 23.58 7.59 -5.59
C ILE A 26 24.95 8.25 -5.42
N GLY A 27 26.02 7.45 -5.57
CA GLY A 27 27.35 8.00 -5.72
C GLY A 27 27.40 8.78 -7.03
N TRP A 28 27.65 10.09 -6.95
CA TRP A 28 27.88 11.01 -8.08
C TRP A 28 29.11 10.63 -8.96
N GLN A 29 29.63 9.42 -8.81
CA GLN A 29 30.86 8.98 -9.43
C GLN A 29 30.51 7.71 -10.20
N TRP A 30 30.84 7.70 -11.49
CA TRP A 30 30.81 6.54 -12.39
C TRP A 30 29.50 6.29 -13.16
N GLY A 31 29.28 7.08 -14.21
CA GLY A 31 29.47 6.61 -15.59
C GLY A 31 28.56 5.54 -16.21
N ASP A 32 27.89 4.68 -15.45
CA ASP A 32 26.92 3.71 -15.99
C ASP A 32 25.70 3.66 -15.08
N ALA A 33 24.70 4.48 -15.41
CA ALA A 33 23.43 4.52 -14.74
C ALA A 33 22.60 3.28 -15.11
N HIS A 34 22.94 2.13 -14.56
CA HIS A 34 21.99 1.02 -14.43
C HIS A 34 20.97 1.38 -13.34
N TYR A 35 20.09 2.33 -13.68
CA TYR A 35 18.89 2.61 -12.93
C TYR A 35 17.99 1.40 -13.11
N GLN A 36 17.82 0.59 -12.07
CA GLN A 36 16.72 -0.36 -12.03
C GLN A 36 15.53 0.39 -11.39
N PRO A 37 14.59 0.95 -12.16
CA PRO A 37 13.46 1.72 -11.62
C PRO A 37 12.54 0.88 -10.71
N SER A 38 12.75 -0.43 -10.61
CA SER A 38 11.95 -1.36 -9.84
C SER A 38 12.32 -1.48 -8.35
N SER A 39 13.36 -0.80 -7.85
CA SER A 39 13.83 -0.95 -6.45
C SER A 39 13.48 0.21 -5.51
N GLY A 40 12.78 1.24 -5.99
CA GLY A 40 12.34 2.39 -5.19
C GLY A 40 11.02 2.16 -4.46
N LEU A 41 10.89 2.64 -3.22
CA LEU A 41 9.64 2.62 -2.46
C LEU A 41 8.93 3.98 -2.56
N ASP A 42 7.73 3.96 -3.12
CA ASP A 42 6.77 5.06 -2.98
C ASP A 42 6.40 5.24 -1.50
N VAL A 43 6.69 6.41 -0.94
CA VAL A 43 6.31 6.73 0.44
C VAL A 43 5.63 8.09 0.55
N ASP A 44 4.66 8.15 1.46
CA ASP A 44 4.16 9.40 1.99
C ASP A 44 5.03 9.80 3.19
N VAL A 45 5.59 11.00 3.11
CA VAL A 45 6.48 11.55 4.13
C VAL A 45 5.69 12.49 5.03
N TYR A 46 5.64 12.18 6.32
CA TYR A 46 5.04 13.01 7.35
C TYR A 46 6.12 13.62 8.23
N CYS A 47 5.94 14.89 8.60
CA CYS A 47 6.85 15.58 9.50
C CYS A 47 6.09 16.19 10.68
N CYS A 48 6.72 16.10 11.85
CA CYS A 48 6.30 16.82 13.03
C CYS A 48 6.91 18.23 13.01
N PRO A 49 6.08 19.30 13.04
CA PRO A 49 6.60 20.67 13.00
C PRO A 49 7.43 21.02 14.24
N ASP A 50 7.13 20.45 15.40
CA ASP A 50 7.79 20.84 16.65
C ASP A 50 9.16 20.18 16.85
N CYS A 51 9.30 18.88 16.57
CA CYS A 51 10.51 18.12 16.88
C CYS A 51 11.25 17.59 15.64
N GLY A 52 10.75 17.87 14.44
CA GLY A 52 11.36 17.44 13.17
C GLY A 52 11.30 15.93 12.89
N LYS A 53 10.58 15.14 13.71
CA LYS A 53 10.43 13.70 13.49
C LYS A 53 9.80 13.44 12.11
N LEU A 54 10.43 12.58 11.32
CA LEU A 54 9.88 12.06 10.08
C LEU A 54 9.27 10.67 10.29
N GLU A 55 8.11 10.44 9.68
CA GLU A 55 7.48 9.13 9.61
C GLU A 55 7.13 8.84 8.15
N PHE A 56 7.51 7.63 7.69
CA PHE A 56 7.32 7.18 6.32
C PHE A 56 6.23 6.13 6.28
N TYR A 57 5.23 6.36 5.45
CA TYR A 57 4.17 5.39 5.17
C TYR A 57 4.33 4.94 3.74
N ARG A 58 4.11 3.65 3.48
CA ARG A 58 4.00 3.18 2.09
C ARG A 58 2.94 4.03 1.41
N GLY A 59 3.36 4.76 0.38
CA GLY A 59 2.47 5.62 -0.36
C GLY A 59 1.32 4.76 -0.82
N GLU A 60 0.09 5.21 -0.60
CA GLU A 60 -1.09 4.51 -1.09
C GLU A 60 -0.94 4.45 -2.62
N LYS A 61 -0.44 3.32 -3.15
CA LYS A 61 -0.93 2.86 -4.45
C LYS A 61 -2.39 2.68 -4.16
N ASP A 62 -3.23 3.49 -4.79
CA ASP A 62 -4.67 3.41 -4.74
C ASP A 62 -5.08 1.96 -4.44
N ARG A 63 -5.44 1.66 -3.18
CA ARG A 63 -6.00 0.34 -2.86
C ARG A 63 -7.34 0.14 -3.60
N ASP A 64 -7.82 1.19 -4.27
CA ASP A 64 -8.98 1.26 -5.15
C ASP A 64 -8.66 1.44 -6.65
N LYS A 65 -7.40 1.33 -7.10
CA LYS A 65 -7.14 1.07 -8.54
C LYS A 65 -6.82 -0.41 -8.73
N ARG A 66 -7.82 -1.26 -8.48
CA ARG A 66 -8.03 -2.37 -9.42
C ARG A 66 -8.19 -1.67 -10.77
N VAL A 67 -7.28 -1.93 -11.70
CA VAL A 67 -7.38 -1.41 -13.07
C VAL A 67 -8.83 -1.60 -13.52
N ALA A 68 -9.50 -0.54 -13.96
CA ALA A 68 -10.83 -0.65 -14.54
C ALA A 68 -10.73 -1.62 -15.72
N GLY A 69 -11.16 -2.88 -15.50
CA GLY A 69 -10.95 -4.01 -16.42
C GLY A 69 -10.23 -5.24 -15.85
N GLN A 70 -9.69 -5.21 -14.62
CA GLN A 70 -9.04 -6.37 -13.94
C GLN A 70 -9.68 -6.71 -12.58
N SER A 71 -10.91 -6.29 -12.30
CA SER A 71 -11.62 -6.74 -11.11
C SER A 71 -12.36 -8.04 -11.42
N ILE A 72 -11.83 -9.17 -10.96
CA ILE A 72 -12.59 -10.42 -10.90
C ILE A 72 -13.87 -10.15 -10.09
N ALA A 73 -15.01 -10.65 -10.57
CA ALA A 73 -16.28 -10.51 -9.87
C ALA A 73 -16.14 -11.07 -8.44
N GLN A 74 -16.68 -10.37 -7.44
CA GLN A 74 -16.66 -10.87 -6.06
C GLN A 74 -17.96 -11.56 -5.70
N VAL A 75 -17.84 -12.65 -4.94
CA VAL A 75 -18.96 -13.44 -4.40
C VAL A 75 -18.99 -13.34 -2.88
N LYS A 76 -20.19 -13.46 -2.29
CA LYS A 76 -20.38 -13.56 -0.85
C LYS A 76 -20.52 -15.03 -0.47
N CYS A 77 -19.69 -15.51 0.47
CA CYS A 77 -19.80 -16.86 1.00
C CYS A 77 -21.15 -17.08 1.69
N SER A 78 -21.88 -18.12 1.29
CA SER A 78 -23.17 -18.51 1.87
C SER A 78 -23.06 -18.94 3.35
N ARG A 79 -21.88 -19.40 3.79
CA ARG A 79 -21.64 -19.85 5.17
C ARG A 79 -21.17 -18.75 6.11
N CYS A 80 -20.09 -18.03 5.77
CA CYS A 80 -19.48 -17.05 6.69
C CYS A 80 -19.75 -15.59 6.31
N GLY A 81 -20.36 -15.34 5.15
CA GLY A 81 -20.67 -13.99 4.67
C GLY A 81 -19.46 -13.17 4.20
N GLY A 82 -18.24 -13.73 4.23
CA GLY A 82 -17.03 -13.11 3.69
C GLY A 82 -17.11 -12.91 2.18
N ARG A 83 -16.52 -11.82 1.68
CA ARG A 83 -16.43 -11.53 0.24
C ARG A 83 -15.06 -11.92 -0.30
N TYR A 84 -15.04 -12.64 -1.41
CA TYR A 84 -13.82 -13.13 -2.06
C TYR A 84 -14.02 -13.19 -3.58
N ASP A 85 -12.95 -13.45 -4.32
CA ASP A 85 -12.99 -13.46 -5.79
C ASP A 85 -13.69 -14.74 -6.31
N LEU A 86 -14.56 -14.59 -7.31
CA LEU A 86 -15.45 -15.63 -7.83
C LEU A 86 -14.70 -16.86 -8.35
N ASP A 87 -13.47 -16.70 -8.82
CA ASP A 87 -12.62 -17.76 -9.36
C ASP A 87 -12.03 -18.71 -8.30
N SER A 88 -12.19 -18.39 -7.02
CA SER A 88 -11.73 -19.25 -5.93
C SER A 88 -12.69 -20.43 -5.72
N CYS A 89 -12.18 -21.66 -5.84
CA CYS A 89 -12.96 -22.89 -5.63
C CYS A 89 -13.51 -23.06 -4.21
N LYS A 90 -12.87 -22.42 -3.21
CA LYS A 90 -13.28 -22.46 -1.80
C LYS A 90 -13.16 -21.08 -1.16
N CYS A 91 -14.00 -20.83 -0.17
CA CYS A 91 -13.94 -19.63 0.65
C CYS A 91 -12.61 -19.59 1.43
N PRO A 92 -11.76 -18.56 1.27
CA PRO A 92 -10.46 -18.47 1.96
C PRO A 92 -10.60 -18.23 3.46
N PHE A 93 -11.80 -17.89 3.94
CA PHE A 93 -12.07 -17.60 5.35
C PHE A 93 -12.58 -18.81 6.13
N CYS A 94 -13.36 -19.68 5.50
CA CYS A 94 -14.02 -20.78 6.19
C CYS A 94 -13.92 -22.15 5.49
N GLY A 95 -13.30 -22.20 4.30
CA GLY A 95 -13.08 -23.44 3.55
C GLY A 95 -14.30 -23.99 2.82
N GLU A 96 -15.48 -23.36 2.95
CA GLU A 96 -16.71 -23.77 2.26
C GLU A 96 -16.52 -23.74 0.73
N GLU A 97 -17.08 -24.72 0.03
CA GLU A 97 -17.05 -24.73 -1.44
C GLU A 97 -17.83 -23.56 -2.02
N ASN A 98 -17.31 -23.02 -3.12
CA ASN A 98 -17.95 -21.91 -3.81
C ASN A 98 -19.07 -22.43 -4.70
N ASP A 99 -20.31 -22.33 -4.22
CA ASP A 99 -21.55 -22.73 -4.92
C ASP A 99 -21.86 -21.89 -6.17
N LYS A 100 -21.04 -20.87 -6.47
CA LYS A 100 -21.17 -20.02 -7.67
C LYS A 100 -20.18 -20.36 -8.77
N LEU A 101 -19.25 -21.28 -8.54
CA LEU A 101 -18.46 -21.90 -9.58
C LEU A 101 -19.21 -23.16 -10.03
N PHE A 102 -19.53 -23.22 -11.33
CA PHE A 102 -20.32 -24.29 -11.96
C PHE A 102 -19.82 -25.69 -11.63
#